data_AF-A0AAD9VLQ5-F1
#
_entry.id   AF-A0AAD9VLQ5-F1
#
_cell.length_a   1.000
_cell.length_b   1.000
_cell.length_c   1.000
_cell.angle_alpha   90.00
_cell.angle_beta   90.00
_cell.angle_gamma   90.00
#
_symmetry.space_group_name_H-M   'P 1'
#
loop_
_entity.id
_entity.type
_entity.pdbx_description
1 polymer ?
#
loop_
_entity_poly.entity_id
_entity_poly.type
_entity_poly.pdbx_seq_one_letter_code
_entity_poly.pdbx_strand_id
1 'polypeptide(L)'
;MLPTDFKVSKLKQKCLSLGLANTGTKPELINRLLEADPDGNWMLNSEEHDRTIVEQHSEVSDEEAAEAVSFDRRELEFAKQRAELAERELAVMRREMELLCSGQKQSQPVDGSTTSRKAG
;
A
#
# COMPACT_ATOMS: atom_id res chain seq x y z
N MET A 1 -22.62 3.51 13.69
CA MET A 1 -22.32 2.17 13.16
C MET A 1 -23.13 1.18 13.97
N LEU A 2 -23.94 0.33 13.36
CA LEU A 2 -24.76 -0.65 14.09
C LEU A 2 -24.04 -2.01 14.16
N PRO A 3 -24.22 -2.81 15.22
CA PRO A 3 -23.63 -4.15 15.31
C PRO A 3 -24.01 -5.07 14.14
N THR A 4 -25.19 -4.85 13.55
CA THR A 4 -25.68 -5.57 12.37
C THR A 4 -24.91 -5.25 11.08
N ASP A 5 -24.19 -4.13 11.03
CA ASP A 5 -23.44 -3.71 9.85
C ASP A 5 -22.13 -4.48 9.69
N PHE A 6 -21.67 -5.14 10.76
CA PHE A 6 -20.46 -5.96 10.73
C PHE A 6 -20.68 -7.28 9.98
N LYS A 7 -19.69 -7.67 9.17
CA LYS A 7 -19.62 -9.02 8.58
C LYS A 7 -19.40 -10.06 9.68
N VAL A 8 -19.94 -11.26 9.50
CA VAL A 8 -19.80 -12.38 10.45
C VAL A 8 -18.33 -12.69 10.72
N SER A 9 -17.48 -12.67 9.70
CA SER A 9 -16.03 -12.84 9.85
C SER A 9 -15.40 -11.80 10.79
N LYS A 10 -15.82 -10.53 10.70
CA LYS A 10 -15.30 -9.47 11.57
C LYS A 10 -15.79 -9.61 13.01
N LEU A 11 -17.04 -10.02 13.20
CA LEU A 11 -17.58 -10.34 14.53
C LEU A 11 -16.82 -11.50 15.17
N LYS A 12 -16.51 -12.56 14.42
CA LYS A 12 -15.69 -13.68 14.90
C LYS A 12 -14.29 -13.24 15.31
N GLN A 13 -13.63 -12.39 14.53
CA GLN A 13 -12.32 -11.84 14.89
C GLN A 13 -12.40 -11.01 16.18
N LYS A 14 -13.42 -10.19 16.34
CA LYS A 14 -13.63 -9.41 17.57
C LYS A 14 -13.88 -10.31 18.77
N CYS A 15 -14.66 -11.39 18.61
CA CYS A 15 -14.82 -12.39 19.67
C CYS A 15 -13.47 -13.00 20.06
N LEU A 16 -12.66 -13.43 19.10
CA LEU A 16 -11.33 -13.99 19.36
C LEU A 16 -10.40 -13.00 20.06
N SER A 17 -10.40 -11.73 19.66
CA SER A 17 -9.57 -10.69 20.29
C SER A 17 -9.93 -10.44 21.76
N LEU A 18 -11.17 -10.74 22.14
CA LEU A 18 -11.67 -10.66 23.51
C LEU A 18 -11.62 -12.01 24.24
N GLY A 19 -11.05 -13.06 23.62
CA GLY A 19 -11.00 -14.41 24.19
C GLY A 19 -12.36 -15.10 24.29
N LEU A 20 -13.35 -14.65 23.51
CA LEU A 20 -14.71 -15.19 23.48
C LEU A 20 -14.85 -16.28 22.41
N ALA A 21 -15.83 -17.16 22.60
CA ALA A 21 -16.20 -18.13 21.58
C ALA A 21 -16.59 -17.42 20.26
N ASN A 22 -16.11 -17.93 19.13
CA ASN A 22 -16.39 -17.41 17.78
C ASN A 22 -17.40 -18.27 17.00
N THR A 23 -18.04 -19.23 17.67
CA THR A 23 -19.06 -20.12 17.12
C THR A 23 -20.46 -19.53 17.33
N GLY A 24 -21.38 -19.88 16.45
CA GLY A 24 -22.78 -19.43 16.51
C GLY A 24 -23.23 -18.56 15.35
N THR A 25 -24.48 -18.12 15.42
CA THR A 25 -25.11 -17.25 14.42
C THR A 25 -24.66 -15.79 14.57
N LYS A 26 -24.84 -14.97 13.52
CA LYS A 26 -24.51 -13.54 13.56
C LYS A 26 -25.08 -12.80 14.80
N PRO A 27 -26.37 -12.95 15.16
CA PRO A 27 -26.91 -12.30 16.37
C PRO A 27 -26.31 -12.86 17.67
N GLU A 28 -25.98 -14.15 17.74
CA GLU A 28 -25.31 -14.73 18.92
C GLU A 28 -23.92 -14.14 19.13
N LEU A 29 -23.15 -13.95 18.06
CA LEU A 29 -21.84 -13.28 18.13
C LEU A 29 -21.98 -11.82 18.58
N ILE A 30 -22.97 -11.10 18.06
CA ILE A 30 -23.25 -9.71 18.48
C ILE A 30 -23.63 -9.65 19.95
N ASN A 31 -24.54 -10.51 20.41
CA ASN A 31 -24.96 -10.54 21.82
C ASN A 31 -23.76 -10.84 22.72
N ARG A 32 -22.92 -11.81 22.35
CA ARG A 32 -21.71 -12.16 23.12
C ARG A 32 -20.73 -10.99 23.23
N LEU A 33 -20.57 -10.22 22.15
CA LEU A 33 -19.74 -9.01 22.14
C LEU A 33 -20.34 -7.89 23.00
N LEU A 34 -21.65 -7.70 22.96
CA LEU A 34 -22.35 -6.71 23.78
C LEU A 34 -22.37 -7.09 25.27
N GLU A 35 -22.42 -8.38 25.60
CA GLU A 35 -22.33 -8.86 26.98
C GLU A 35 -20.92 -8.68 27.55
N ALA A 36 -19.89 -8.93 26.73
CA ALA A 36 -18.50 -8.79 27.15
C ALA A 36 -18.04 -7.32 27.18
N ASP A 37 -18.56 -6.49 26.28
CA ASP A 37 -18.23 -5.08 26.14
C ASP A 37 -19.50 -4.26 25.81
N PRO A 38 -20.28 -3.89 26.85
CA PRO A 38 -21.51 -3.14 26.71
C PRO A 38 -21.27 -1.69 26.26
N ASP A 39 -20.06 -1.16 26.46
CA ASP A 39 -19.67 0.17 26.03
C ASP A 39 -19.45 0.23 24.51
N GLY A 40 -19.40 -0.93 23.84
CA GLY A 40 -19.27 -1.03 22.39
C GLY A 40 -17.87 -0.65 21.90
N ASN A 41 -16.86 -0.70 22.77
CA ASN A 41 -15.49 -0.34 22.42
C ASN A 41 -14.89 -1.29 21.36
N TRP A 42 -15.40 -2.53 21.30
CA TRP A 42 -15.10 -3.52 20.27
C TRP A 42 -15.41 -3.02 18.85
N MET A 43 -16.34 -2.08 18.69
CA MET A 43 -16.70 -1.45 17.41
C MET A 43 -15.75 -0.31 17.00
N LEU A 44 -15.01 0.29 17.94
CA LEU A 44 -14.19 1.49 17.69
C LEU A 44 -12.79 1.19 17.12
N ASN A 45 -12.23 0.01 17.42
CA ASN A 45 -10.88 -0.38 16.95
C ASN A 45 -10.88 -0.99 15.54
N SER A 46 -11.52 -0.35 14.55
CA SER A 46 -11.76 -0.99 13.24
C SER A 46 -10.60 -0.89 12.24
N GLU A 47 -9.49 -0.21 12.54
CA GLU A 47 -8.49 0.11 11.49
C GLU A 47 -7.08 -0.49 11.68
N GLU A 48 -6.72 -1.08 12.83
CA GLU A 48 -5.29 -1.30 13.13
C GLU A 48 -4.78 -2.76 13.16
N HIS A 49 -5.62 -3.79 13.01
CA HIS A 49 -5.17 -5.17 13.30
C HIS A 49 -5.09 -6.14 12.11
N ASP A 50 -5.12 -5.64 10.87
CA ASP A 50 -4.99 -6.48 9.67
C ASP A 50 -3.54 -6.71 9.24
N ARG A 51 -2.62 -6.98 10.18
CA ARG A 51 -1.21 -7.29 9.85
C ARG A 51 -0.54 -8.40 10.65
N THR A 52 -1.21 -9.04 11.60
CA THR A 52 -0.52 -10.03 12.44
C THR A 52 -1.48 -11.04 13.03
N ILE A 53 -1.90 -12.06 12.26
CA ILE A 53 -1.95 -13.47 12.70
C ILE A 53 -1.80 -14.32 11.43
N VAL A 54 -0.55 -14.47 10.99
CA VAL A 54 -0.12 -15.68 10.28
C VAL A 54 0.10 -16.73 11.36
N GLU A 55 -0.32 -17.96 11.05
CA GLU A 55 -0.20 -19.21 11.80
C GLU A 55 -1.35 -19.66 12.73
N GLN A 56 -1.92 -20.79 12.28
CA GLN A 56 -2.42 -21.91 13.08
C GLN A 56 -3.84 -21.81 13.65
N HIS A 57 -4.86 -22.17 12.86
CA HIS A 57 -5.35 -23.56 12.76
C HIS A 57 -6.66 -23.64 11.93
N SER A 58 -6.77 -24.73 11.16
CA SER A 58 -8.00 -25.36 10.65
C SER A 58 -8.66 -24.85 9.36
N GLU A 59 -8.45 -25.65 8.31
CA GLU A 59 -9.40 -25.94 7.22
C GLU A 59 -9.63 -24.82 6.21
N VAL A 60 -8.63 -24.68 5.33
CA VAL A 60 -8.81 -24.10 3.98
C VAL A 60 -9.87 -24.90 3.23
N SER A 61 -11.06 -24.30 3.11
CA SER A 61 -12.06 -24.70 2.11
C SER A 61 -11.55 -24.21 0.75
N ASP A 62 -11.61 -25.08 -0.27
CA ASP A 62 -11.14 -24.85 -1.66
C ASP A 62 -11.79 -23.64 -2.39
N GLU A 63 -12.71 -22.94 -1.73
CA GLU A 63 -13.53 -21.87 -2.31
C GLU A 63 -12.92 -20.46 -2.15
N GLU A 64 -12.01 -20.23 -1.20
CA GLU A 64 -11.38 -18.91 -0.98
C GLU A 64 -10.15 -18.64 -1.88
N ALA A 65 -9.63 -19.67 -2.57
CA ALA A 65 -8.54 -19.50 -3.52
C ALA A 65 -8.96 -18.75 -4.80
N ALA A 66 -10.25 -18.78 -5.16
CA ALA A 66 -10.75 -18.12 -6.36
C ALA A 66 -10.92 -16.60 -6.18
N GLU A 67 -11.16 -16.13 -4.95
CA GLU A 67 -11.48 -14.72 -4.69
C GLU A 67 -10.23 -13.87 -4.38
N ALA A 68 -9.20 -14.45 -3.75
CA ALA A 68 -7.87 -13.82 -3.60
C ALA A 68 -7.20 -13.52 -4.95
N VAL A 69 -7.37 -14.40 -5.94
CA VAL A 69 -6.83 -14.23 -7.31
C VAL A 69 -7.48 -13.05 -8.04
N SER A 70 -8.71 -12.67 -7.67
CA SER A 70 -9.44 -11.59 -8.35
C SER A 70 -9.01 -10.19 -7.88
N PHE A 71 -8.66 -10.05 -6.60
CA PHE A 71 -8.12 -8.81 -6.04
C PHE A 71 -6.66 -8.60 -6.50
N ASP A 72 -5.87 -9.66 -6.52
CA ASP A 72 -4.49 -9.67 -7.02
C ASP A 72 -4.38 -9.19 -8.47
N ARG A 73 -5.33 -9.57 -9.34
CA ARG A 73 -5.29 -9.17 -10.75
C ARG A 73 -5.45 -7.66 -10.93
N ARG A 74 -6.36 -7.04 -10.18
CA ARG A 74 -6.62 -5.59 -10.29
C ARG A 74 -5.48 -4.79 -9.68
N GLU A 75 -4.94 -5.23 -8.55
CA GLU A 75 -3.78 -4.59 -7.93
C GLU A 75 -2.53 -4.70 -8.81
N LEU A 76 -2.34 -5.85 -9.48
CA LEU A 76 -1.24 -6.05 -10.43
C LEU A 76 -1.34 -5.11 -11.64
N GLU A 77 -2.54 -4.89 -12.17
CA GLU A 77 -2.77 -3.92 -13.26
C GLU A 77 -2.44 -2.49 -12.82
N PHE A 78 -2.85 -2.08 -11.62
CA PHE A 78 -2.49 -0.77 -11.08
C PHE A 78 -1.00 -0.63 -10.81
N ALA A 79 -0.35 -1.66 -10.26
CA ALA A 79 1.08 -1.67 -10.03
C ALA A 79 1.86 -1.52 -11.34
N LYS A 80 1.42 -2.21 -12.40
CA LYS A 80 2.00 -2.12 -13.75
C LYS A 80 1.86 -0.70 -14.33
N GLN A 81 0.66 -0.11 -14.23
CA GLN A 81 0.44 1.27 -14.70
C GLN A 81 1.31 2.27 -13.95
N ARG A 82 1.44 2.13 -12.62
CA ARG A 82 2.29 3.01 -11.81
C ARG A 82 3.77 2.87 -12.16
N ALA A 83 4.24 1.66 -12.43
CA ALA A 83 5.63 1.42 -12.86
C ALA A 83 5.93 2.05 -14.23
N GLU A 84 5.02 1.88 -15.21
CA GLU A 84 5.15 2.50 -16.54
C GLU A 84 5.22 4.03 -16.45
N LEU A 85 4.40 4.64 -15.59
CA LEU A 85 4.36 6.09 -15.41
C LEU A 85 5.66 6.60 -14.76
N ALA A 86 6.15 5.93 -13.73
CA ALA A 86 7.42 6.26 -13.07
C ALA A 86 8.62 6.12 -14.03
N GLU A 87 8.62 5.12 -14.92
CA GLU A 87 9.67 4.96 -15.93
C GLU A 87 9.68 6.12 -16.94
N ARG A 88 8.50 6.58 -17.39
CA ARG A 88 8.37 7.75 -18.27
C ARG A 88 8.86 9.02 -17.59
N GLU A 89 8.49 9.23 -16.32
CA GLU A 89 8.96 10.38 -15.54
C GLU A 89 10.48 10.37 -15.37
N LEU A 90 11.07 9.20 -15.09
CA LEU A 90 12.52 9.04 -15.02
C LEU A 90 13.21 9.34 -16.36
N ALA A 91 12.64 8.90 -17.48
CA ALA A 91 13.18 9.17 -18.81
C ALA A 91 13.17 10.68 -19.13
N VAL A 92 12.08 11.39 -18.78
CA VAL A 92 11.99 12.84 -18.95
C VAL A 92 13.03 13.55 -18.10
N MET A 93 13.14 13.23 -16.80
CA MET A 93 14.13 13.85 -15.92
C MET A 93 15.57 13.64 -16.41
N ARG A 94 15.91 12.44 -16.91
CA ARG A 94 17.24 12.17 -17.47
C ARG A 94 17.55 13.08 -18.67
N ARG A 95 16.58 13.25 -19.58
CA ARG A 95 16.71 14.12 -20.74
C ARG A 95 16.85 15.59 -20.33
N GLU A 96 16.06 16.04 -19.36
CA GLU A 96 16.15 17.41 -18.84
C GLU A 96 17.50 17.68 -18.20
N MET A 97 18.03 16.74 -17.40
CA MET A 97 19.37 16.85 -16.84
C MET A 97 20.45 16.89 -17.92
N GLU A 98 20.31 16.11 -18.99
CA GLU A 98 21.26 16.12 -20.11
C GLU A 98 21.27 17.49 -20.84
N LEU A 99 20.11 18.12 -21.03
CA LEU A 99 19.99 19.45 -21.60
C LEU A 99 20.62 20.52 -20.70
N LEU A 100 20.39 20.45 -19.39
CA LEU A 100 21.00 21.38 -18.42
C LEU A 100 22.52 21.23 -18.36
N CYS A 101 23.02 20.00 -18.37
CA CYS A 101 24.46 19.69 -18.35
C CYS A 101 25.17 20.04 -19.67
N SER A 102 24.49 19.91 -20.82
CA SER A 102 25.07 20.26 -22.13
C SER A 102 25.10 21.78 -22.38
N GLY A 103 24.13 22.53 -21.85
CA GLY A 103 24.11 24.00 -21.92
C GLY A 103 25.27 24.69 -21.19
N GLN A 104 25.79 24.09 -20.11
CA GLN A 104 26.94 24.64 -19.37
C GLN A 104 28.30 24.43 -20.04
N LYS A 105 28.42 23.52 -21.02
CA LYS A 105 29.70 23.25 -21.71
C LYS A 105 29.98 24.20 -22.89
N GLN A 106 28.98 24.96 -23.35
CA GLN A 106 29.14 25.91 -24.47
C GLN A 106 29.38 27.37 -24.01
N SER A 107 29.35 27.65 -22.71
CA SER A 107 29.60 28.99 -22.15
C SER A 107 31.02 29.16 -21.59
N GLN A 108 32.03 28.57 -22.23
CA GLN A 108 33.40 29.10 -22.11
C GLN A 108 33.59 30.19 -23.17
N PRO A 109 33.66 31.47 -22.79
CA PRO A 109 34.10 32.51 -23.70
C PRO A 109 35.59 32.32 -24.00
N VAL A 110 35.89 32.31 -25.29
CA VAL A 110 37.17 32.67 -25.87
C VAL A 110 37.63 33.97 -25.22
N ASP A 111 38.79 33.99 -24.57
CA ASP A 111 39.82 35.01 -24.82
C ASP A 111 41.08 34.81 -23.97
N GLY A 112 42.23 35.05 -24.60
CA GLY A 112 43.46 35.38 -23.88
C GLY A 112 44.67 34.50 -24.17
N SER A 113 45.24 34.56 -25.39
CA SER A 113 46.71 34.60 -25.55
C SER A 113 47.08 35.12 -26.93
N THR A 114 47.21 36.43 -26.96
CA THR A 114 47.75 37.28 -28.01
C THR A 114 49.12 36.80 -28.48
N THR A 115 49.26 36.79 -29.80
CA THR A 115 50.50 36.73 -30.57
C THR A 115 51.67 37.49 -29.91
N SER A 116 52.76 36.78 -29.59
CA SER A 116 54.07 37.41 -29.40
C SER A 116 54.78 37.44 -30.74
N ARG A 117 54.74 38.62 -31.39
CA ARG A 117 55.61 38.96 -32.52
C ARG A 117 57.02 39.24 -32.02
N LYS A 118 57.94 38.65 -32.76
CA LYS A 118 59.39 38.81 -32.76
C LYS A 118 59.81 40.26 -33.01
N ALA A 119 60.70 40.80 -32.18
CA ALA A 119 61.60 41.91 -32.51
C ALA A 119 62.90 41.74 -31.71
N GLY A 120 64.01 41.61 -32.42
CA GLY A 120 65.35 41.30 -31.91
C GLY A 120 66.18 40.68 -33.01
#